data_AF-A0A972DC51-F1
#
_entry.id   AF-A0A972DC51-F1
#
_cell.length_a   1.000
_cell.length_b   1.000
_cell.length_c   1.000
_cell.angle_alpha   90.00
_cell.angle_beta   90.00
_cell.angle_gamma   90.00
#
_symmetry.space_group_name_H-M   'P 1'
#
loop_
_entity.id
_entity.type
_entity.pdbx_description
1 polymer ?
#
loop_
_entity_poly.entity_id
_entity_poly.type
_entity_poly.pdbx_seq_one_letter_code
_entity_poly.pdbx_strand_id
1 'polypeptide(L)'
;MKRLALLTFALFAACVPDTSRAPITVEVHAQGVARTTETIGDYVVTLLDARVVVGPLYFCSAAHASDELCRTARLELLEPFVVDLLDPSAQLGGVAEGTTGRVSSAQFDLGRSFLKTRSAPAPTSDALDGHSAIFVFEVEGPERTFTVDVEIDLDPARAGASLVMGARTTADVTHATESVTLRFDPWALVASIDFALLEARAELVDPLALGPGDQAYESIAVRLTEGHVPTFAWSSR
;
A
#
# COMPACT_ATOMS: atom_id res chain seq x y z
N MET A 1 43.73 7.26 67.63
CA MET A 1 44.42 7.07 66.33
C MET A 1 43.98 5.76 65.72
N LYS A 2 43.63 5.79 64.42
CA LYS A 2 43.36 4.66 63.49
C LYS A 2 42.00 3.97 63.63
N ARG A 3 41.23 3.71 62.57
CA ARG A 3 41.20 4.20 61.17
C ARG A 3 39.80 3.81 60.65
N LEU A 4 39.24 4.73 59.86
CA LEU A 4 37.89 4.76 59.28
C LEU A 4 37.61 3.54 58.39
N ALA A 5 36.44 2.93 58.54
CA ALA A 5 35.91 1.91 57.63
C ALA A 5 35.37 2.60 56.37
N LEU A 6 35.92 2.28 55.19
CA LEU A 6 35.32 2.60 53.90
C LEU A 6 34.53 1.38 53.42
N LEU A 7 33.20 1.47 53.47
CA LEU A 7 32.32 0.60 52.69
C LEU A 7 32.23 1.17 51.26
N THR A 8 32.81 0.45 50.31
CA THR A 8 32.68 0.74 48.88
C THR A 8 31.30 0.30 48.42
N PHE A 9 30.39 1.26 48.21
CA PHE A 9 29.07 1.02 47.65
C PHE A 9 29.21 0.86 46.13
N ALA A 10 29.17 -0.38 45.65
CA ALA A 10 29.16 -0.69 44.22
C ALA A 10 27.80 -0.33 43.62
N LEU A 11 27.70 0.85 43.00
CA LEU A 11 26.59 1.23 42.13
C LEU A 11 26.64 0.37 40.86
N PHE A 12 25.93 -0.76 40.89
CA PHE A 12 25.49 -1.42 39.66
C PHE A 12 24.48 -0.48 38.99
N ALA A 13 24.95 0.33 38.04
CA ALA A 13 24.10 0.94 37.03
C ALA A 13 23.52 -0.19 36.17
N ALA A 14 22.41 -0.78 36.62
CA ALA A 14 21.61 -1.65 35.79
C ALA A 14 21.08 -0.78 34.64
N CYS A 15 21.57 -1.05 33.44
CA CYS A 15 20.96 -0.58 32.20
C CYS A 15 19.57 -1.21 32.17
N VAL A 16 18.54 -0.47 32.60
CA VAL A 16 17.14 -0.91 32.49
C VAL A 16 16.85 -0.91 30.99
N PRO A 17 16.67 -2.06 30.32
CA PRO A 17 16.17 -2.04 28.95
C PRO A 17 14.84 -1.30 28.99
N ASP A 18 14.64 -0.37 28.06
CA ASP A 18 13.41 0.42 27.95
C ASP A 18 12.23 -0.55 27.67
N THR A 19 11.60 -1.06 28.72
CA THR A 19 10.49 -2.03 28.69
C THR A 19 9.16 -1.34 28.39
N SER A 20 9.17 -0.07 28.00
CA SER A 20 7.95 0.72 27.76
C SER A 20 7.14 0.28 26.54
N ARG A 21 7.64 -0.68 25.74
CA ARG A 21 7.00 -1.15 24.51
C ARG A 21 6.89 -2.67 24.50
N ALA A 22 5.66 -3.17 24.51
CA ALA A 22 5.40 -4.60 24.43
C ALA A 22 5.37 -5.05 22.96
N PRO A 23 5.89 -6.25 22.64
CA PRO A 23 5.67 -6.86 21.33
C PRO A 23 4.17 -7.01 21.04
N ILE A 24 3.78 -6.83 19.79
CA ILE A 24 2.39 -6.91 19.35
C ILE A 24 2.32 -7.41 17.91
N THR A 25 1.20 -8.03 17.59
CA THR A 25 0.80 -8.41 16.23
C THR A 25 -0.54 -7.77 15.91
N VAL A 26 -0.71 -7.32 14.67
CA VAL A 26 -1.95 -6.70 14.17
C VAL A 26 -2.32 -7.36 12.85
N GLU A 27 -3.56 -7.85 12.71
CA GLU A 27 -4.01 -8.36 11.42
C GLU A 27 -4.19 -7.20 10.42
N VAL A 28 -3.59 -7.35 9.24
CA VAL A 28 -3.76 -6.43 8.12
C VAL A 28 -4.75 -7.04 7.16
N HIS A 29 -5.83 -6.32 6.90
CA HIS A 29 -6.85 -6.67 5.93
C HIS A 29 -6.84 -5.63 4.80
N ALA A 30 -7.39 -6.01 3.66
CA ALA A 30 -7.75 -5.09 2.60
C ALA A 30 -9.18 -5.32 2.13
N GLN A 31 -9.75 -4.31 1.50
CA GLN A 31 -11.13 -4.30 1.07
C GLN A 31 -11.29 -3.41 -0.16
N GLY A 32 -11.97 -3.93 -1.18
CA GLY A 32 -12.41 -3.20 -2.36
C GLY A 32 -13.85 -2.70 -2.24
N VAL A 33 -14.54 -2.64 -3.38
CA VAL A 33 -15.95 -2.22 -3.47
C VAL A 33 -16.76 -3.22 -4.28
N ALA A 34 -18.04 -3.39 -3.94
CA ALA A 34 -18.93 -4.32 -4.64
C ALA A 34 -19.35 -3.83 -6.05
N ARG A 35 -19.15 -2.53 -6.34
CA ARG A 35 -19.59 -1.91 -7.60
C ARG A 35 -18.61 -2.28 -8.71
N THR A 36 -19.09 -3.00 -9.71
CA THR A 36 -18.31 -3.41 -10.89
C THR A 36 -18.60 -2.59 -12.14
N THR A 37 -19.65 -1.77 -12.15
CA THR A 37 -20.01 -0.91 -13.30
C THR A 37 -20.29 0.52 -12.85
N GLU A 38 -19.83 1.50 -13.63
CA GLU A 38 -20.08 2.92 -13.41
C GLU A 38 -20.24 3.68 -14.75
N THR A 39 -21.04 4.74 -14.74
CA THR A 39 -21.18 5.64 -15.89
C THR A 39 -20.22 6.81 -15.73
N ILE A 40 -19.29 6.97 -16.67
CA ILE A 40 -18.29 8.05 -16.68
C ILE A 40 -18.50 8.86 -17.96
N GLY A 41 -19.16 10.01 -17.83
CA GLY A 41 -19.60 10.80 -18.98
C GLY A 41 -20.61 10.03 -19.82
N ASP A 42 -20.31 9.84 -21.11
CA ASP A 42 -21.16 9.10 -22.06
C ASP A 42 -20.83 7.60 -22.13
N TYR A 43 -19.93 7.11 -21.27
CA TYR A 43 -19.44 5.73 -21.28
C TYR A 43 -19.99 4.94 -20.10
N VAL A 44 -20.39 3.70 -20.35
CA VAL A 44 -20.64 2.70 -19.30
C VAL A 44 -19.40 1.82 -19.20
N VAL A 45 -18.72 1.87 -18.06
CA VAL A 45 -17.47 1.16 -17.81
C VAL A 45 -17.73 0.04 -16.83
N THR A 46 -17.38 -1.17 -17.20
CA THR A 46 -17.40 -2.35 -16.34
C THR A 46 -15.98 -2.81 -16.04
N LEU A 47 -15.60 -2.80 -14.78
CA LEU A 47 -14.36 -3.41 -14.29
C LEU A 47 -14.51 -4.93 -14.27
N LEU A 48 -13.74 -5.62 -15.11
CA LEU A 48 -13.69 -7.08 -15.18
C LEU A 48 -12.62 -7.65 -14.25
N ASP A 49 -11.51 -6.93 -14.10
CA ASP A 49 -10.42 -7.25 -13.16
C ASP A 49 -9.88 -5.93 -12.59
N ALA A 50 -9.63 -5.90 -11.29
CA ALA A 50 -8.97 -4.81 -10.61
C ALA A 50 -8.22 -5.37 -9.41
N ARG A 51 -6.93 -5.59 -9.56
CA ARG A 51 -6.08 -6.17 -8.50
C ARG A 51 -4.83 -5.32 -8.31
N VAL A 52 -4.39 -5.20 -7.06
CA VAL A 52 -3.17 -4.49 -6.70
C VAL A 52 -2.37 -5.32 -5.72
N VAL A 53 -1.04 -5.34 -5.87
CA VAL A 53 -0.14 -5.91 -4.87
C VAL A 53 0.20 -4.82 -3.85
N VAL A 54 0.12 -5.14 -2.56
CA VAL A 54 0.52 -4.25 -1.48
C VAL A 54 1.62 -4.92 -0.68
N GLY A 55 2.74 -4.22 -0.49
CA GLY A 55 3.78 -4.63 0.43
C GLY A 55 5.21 -4.49 -0.14
N PRO A 56 6.22 -4.38 0.74
CA PRO A 56 6.12 -4.34 2.20
C PRO A 56 5.40 -3.09 2.71
N LEU A 57 4.77 -3.19 3.88
CA LEU A 57 3.98 -2.14 4.53
C LEU A 57 4.52 -1.85 5.93
N TYR A 58 4.78 -0.57 6.20
CA TYR A 58 5.32 -0.08 7.45
C TYR A 58 4.38 0.96 8.05
N PHE A 59 4.00 0.80 9.32
CA PHE A 59 3.26 1.79 10.07
C PHE A 59 4.22 2.58 10.96
N CYS A 60 4.25 3.90 10.82
CA CYS A 60 5.29 4.73 11.42
C CYS A 60 4.76 5.61 12.53
N SER A 61 5.61 5.93 13.51
CA SER A 61 5.23 6.86 14.59
C SER A 61 5.22 8.32 14.18
N ALA A 62 5.98 8.69 13.15
CA ALA A 62 6.05 10.05 12.64
C ALA A 62 4.89 10.33 11.66
N ALA A 63 4.36 11.55 11.70
CA ALA A 63 3.27 11.97 10.80
C ALA A 63 3.77 12.41 9.40
N HIS A 64 5.07 12.63 9.23
CA HIS A 64 5.64 13.14 7.98
C HIS A 64 6.24 12.03 7.14
N ALA A 65 6.06 12.15 5.82
CA ALA A 65 6.69 11.30 4.81
C ALA A 65 8.21 11.49 4.81
N SER A 66 8.95 10.60 5.48
CA SER A 66 10.37 10.43 5.19
C SER A 66 10.86 9.03 5.61
N ASP A 67 11.75 8.45 4.81
CA ASP A 67 12.38 7.16 5.11
C ASP A 67 13.15 7.21 6.44
N GLU A 68 13.76 8.36 6.76
CA GLU A 68 14.47 8.53 8.03
C GLU A 68 13.54 8.55 9.23
N LEU A 69 12.33 9.11 9.07
CA LEU A 69 11.33 9.21 10.13
C LEU A 69 10.53 7.91 10.32
N CYS A 70 10.50 7.05 9.30
CA CYS A 70 9.97 5.68 9.38
C CYS A 70 11.02 4.62 9.72
N ARG A 71 12.29 5.01 9.93
CA ARG A 71 13.40 4.08 10.24
C ARG A 71 13.12 3.17 11.45
N THR A 72 12.25 3.60 12.37
CA THR A 72 11.69 2.75 13.41
C THR A 72 10.19 2.64 13.21
N ALA A 73 9.77 1.77 12.29
CA ALA A 73 8.38 1.39 12.15
C ALA A 73 7.84 0.85 13.49
N ARG A 74 6.56 1.13 13.76
CA ARG A 74 5.82 0.57 14.88
C ARG A 74 5.38 -0.86 14.60
N LEU A 75 4.93 -1.08 13.36
CA LEU A 75 4.49 -2.36 12.85
C LEU A 75 5.03 -2.49 11.43
N GLU A 76 5.39 -3.70 11.04
CA GLU A 76 5.81 -4.03 9.68
C GLU A 76 5.14 -5.32 9.21
N LEU A 77 4.67 -5.30 7.97
CA LEU A 77 4.26 -6.46 7.20
C LEU A 77 5.19 -6.54 5.98
N LEU A 78 6.12 -7.48 6.01
CA LEU A 78 7.17 -7.56 4.99
C LEU A 78 6.75 -8.35 3.74
N GLU A 79 5.86 -9.32 3.91
CA GLU A 79 5.35 -10.13 2.81
C GLU A 79 4.28 -9.35 2.03
N PRO A 80 4.42 -9.25 0.69
CA PRO A 80 3.40 -8.63 -0.13
C PRO A 80 2.16 -9.53 -0.25
N PHE A 81 1.01 -8.92 -0.47
CA PHE A 81 -0.24 -9.64 -0.72
C PHE A 81 -1.04 -8.95 -1.83
N VAL A 82 -1.88 -9.73 -2.50
CA VAL A 82 -2.78 -9.23 -3.57
C VAL A 82 -4.10 -8.81 -2.94
N VAL A 83 -4.61 -7.68 -3.37
CA VAL A 83 -5.95 -7.19 -3.04
C VAL A 83 -6.82 -7.26 -4.28
N ASP A 84 -7.96 -7.95 -4.18
CA ASP A 84 -9.06 -7.82 -5.13
C ASP A 84 -9.85 -6.55 -4.82
N LEU A 85 -9.80 -5.57 -5.71
CA LEU A 85 -10.47 -4.27 -5.55
C LEU A 85 -11.98 -4.34 -5.83
N LEU A 86 -12.48 -5.45 -6.37
CA LEU A 86 -13.90 -5.70 -6.64
C LEU A 86 -14.57 -6.54 -5.55
N ASP A 87 -13.79 -7.06 -4.58
CA ASP A 87 -14.34 -7.76 -3.42
C ASP A 87 -14.57 -6.80 -2.24
N PRO A 88 -15.83 -6.53 -1.86
CA PRO A 88 -16.16 -5.72 -0.69
C PRO A 88 -15.92 -6.45 0.64
N SER A 89 -15.54 -7.72 0.64
CA SER A 89 -15.23 -8.46 1.86
C SER A 89 -13.84 -8.09 2.40
N ALA A 90 -13.64 -8.26 3.71
CA ALA A 90 -12.33 -8.07 4.31
C ALA A 90 -11.43 -9.26 3.96
N GLN A 91 -10.42 -9.01 3.13
CA GLN A 91 -9.43 -9.98 2.68
C GLN A 91 -8.22 -9.93 3.62
N LEU A 92 -7.86 -11.04 4.25
CA LEU A 92 -6.67 -11.10 5.10
C LEU A 92 -5.42 -10.98 4.23
N GLY A 93 -4.66 -9.90 4.43
CA GLY A 93 -3.37 -9.68 3.75
C GLY A 93 -2.18 -10.24 4.51
N GLY A 94 -2.27 -10.30 5.85
CA GLY A 94 -1.23 -10.88 6.69
C GLY A 94 -1.28 -10.38 8.12
N VAL A 95 -0.19 -10.57 8.84
CA VAL A 95 -0.02 -10.12 10.22
C VAL A 95 1.19 -9.20 10.29
N ALA A 96 0.95 -7.94 10.66
CA ALA A 96 2.02 -7.00 10.91
C ALA A 96 2.60 -7.23 12.31
N GLU A 97 3.92 -7.27 12.42
CA GLU A 97 4.65 -7.48 13.67
C GLU A 97 5.31 -6.19 14.13
N GLY A 98 5.39 -5.98 15.44
CA GLY A 98 6.15 -4.86 15.98
C GLY A 98 5.92 -4.61 17.44
N THR A 99 5.73 -3.35 17.81
CA THR A 99 5.61 -2.92 19.20
C THR A 99 4.46 -1.95 19.43
N THR A 100 3.84 -2.03 20.61
CA THR A 100 2.79 -1.10 21.05
C THR A 100 3.23 0.36 20.92
N GLY A 101 2.31 1.24 20.55
CA GLY A 101 2.51 2.68 20.52
C GLY A 101 1.71 3.39 19.43
N ARG A 102 1.90 4.70 19.34
CA ARG A 102 1.22 5.52 18.34
C ARG A 102 1.76 5.29 16.93
N VAL A 103 0.83 5.04 16.01
CA VAL A 103 0.97 5.14 14.56
C VAL A 103 0.42 6.49 14.10
N SER A 104 1.14 7.16 13.21
CA SER A 104 0.79 8.48 12.66
C SER A 104 0.89 8.57 11.13
N SER A 105 1.47 7.55 10.48
CA SER A 105 1.48 7.42 9.01
C SER A 105 1.81 5.98 8.60
N ALA A 106 1.68 5.68 7.31
CA ALA A 106 2.11 4.44 6.70
C ALA A 106 3.00 4.69 5.48
N GLN A 107 3.89 3.73 5.20
CA GLN A 107 4.67 3.64 3.97
C GLN A 107 4.55 2.25 3.39
N PHE A 108 4.41 2.14 2.07
CA PHE A 108 4.35 0.84 1.43
C PHE A 108 4.78 0.89 -0.03
N ASP A 109 5.15 -0.27 -0.54
CA ASP A 109 5.33 -0.51 -1.97
C ASP A 109 4.12 -1.20 -2.58
N LEU A 110 4.05 -1.19 -3.90
CA LEU A 110 3.00 -1.85 -4.67
C LEU A 110 3.60 -3.00 -5.49
N GLY A 111 4.01 -4.08 -4.81
CA GLY A 111 4.53 -5.30 -5.45
C GLY A 111 5.94 -5.22 -6.03
N ARG A 112 6.56 -4.04 -6.05
CA ARG A 112 7.93 -3.82 -6.55
C ARG A 112 8.70 -2.94 -5.58
N SER A 113 9.90 -3.38 -5.20
CA SER A 113 10.69 -2.74 -4.14
C SER A 113 12.18 -2.71 -4.46
N PHE A 114 12.89 -1.76 -3.87
CA PHE A 114 14.35 -1.80 -3.82
C PHE A 114 14.85 -2.77 -2.75
N LEU A 115 15.21 -3.97 -3.17
CA LEU A 115 15.93 -4.91 -2.31
C LEU A 115 17.34 -4.39 -2.03
N LYS A 116 17.81 -4.51 -0.78
CA LYS A 116 19.12 -3.98 -0.33
C LYS A 116 20.33 -4.49 -1.11
N THR A 117 20.20 -5.62 -1.81
CA THR A 117 21.26 -6.27 -2.58
C THR A 117 21.19 -5.96 -4.09
N ARG A 118 20.24 -5.14 -4.52
CA ARG A 118 19.98 -4.85 -5.94
C ARG A 118 20.28 -3.38 -6.26
N SER A 119 20.69 -3.14 -7.51
CA SER A 119 20.92 -1.79 -8.05
C SER A 119 19.68 -1.17 -8.68
N ALA A 120 18.60 -1.93 -8.80
CA ALA A 120 17.32 -1.54 -9.39
C ALA A 120 16.19 -2.16 -8.56
N PRO A 121 14.99 -1.57 -8.58
CA PRO A 121 13.81 -2.18 -7.98
C PRO A 121 13.40 -3.41 -8.78
N ALA A 122 12.72 -4.34 -8.13
CA ALA A 122 12.26 -5.58 -8.72
C ALA A 122 10.96 -6.04 -8.05
N PRO A 123 10.18 -6.91 -8.71
CA PRO A 123 9.05 -7.57 -8.09
C PRO A 123 9.43 -8.24 -6.75
N THR A 124 8.57 -8.08 -5.74
CA THR A 124 8.74 -8.71 -4.43
C THR A 124 8.08 -10.08 -4.33
N SER A 125 7.25 -10.44 -5.31
CA SER A 125 6.68 -11.76 -5.52
C SER A 125 6.34 -11.97 -7.00
N ASP A 126 6.03 -13.21 -7.40
CA ASP A 126 5.50 -13.52 -8.74
C ASP A 126 3.99 -13.25 -8.86
N ALA A 127 3.38 -12.62 -7.84
CA ALA A 127 1.97 -12.25 -7.91
C ALA A 127 1.72 -11.26 -9.04
N LEU A 128 0.57 -11.41 -9.71
CA LEU A 128 0.21 -10.63 -10.90
C LEU A 128 1.34 -10.59 -11.96
N ASP A 129 2.07 -11.70 -12.11
CA ASP A 129 3.21 -11.83 -13.04
C ASP A 129 4.32 -10.77 -12.84
N GLY A 130 4.42 -10.21 -11.63
CA GLY A 130 5.40 -9.19 -11.25
C GLY A 130 4.94 -7.74 -11.45
N HIS A 131 3.69 -7.55 -11.86
CA HIS A 131 3.06 -6.24 -11.96
C HIS A 131 2.61 -5.70 -10.61
N SER A 132 2.60 -4.37 -10.47
CA SER A 132 2.08 -3.67 -9.30
C SER A 132 0.56 -3.73 -9.23
N ALA A 133 -0.11 -3.60 -10.37
CA ALA A 133 -1.56 -3.70 -10.46
C ALA A 133 -2.00 -4.15 -11.85
N ILE A 134 -3.20 -4.74 -11.92
CA ILE A 134 -3.87 -5.10 -13.18
C ILE A 134 -5.26 -4.49 -13.15
N PHE A 135 -5.64 -3.83 -14.25
CA PHE A 135 -7.00 -3.39 -14.50
C PHE A 135 -7.45 -3.86 -15.87
N VAL A 136 -8.62 -4.49 -15.93
CA VAL A 136 -9.29 -4.89 -17.17
C VAL A 136 -10.68 -4.29 -17.18
N PHE A 137 -11.03 -3.60 -18.26
CA PHE A 137 -12.29 -2.91 -18.42
C PHE A 137 -12.99 -3.36 -19.70
N GLU A 138 -14.29 -3.59 -19.62
CA GLU A 138 -15.18 -3.49 -20.77
C GLU A 138 -15.81 -2.11 -20.77
N VAL A 139 -15.76 -1.41 -21.91
CA VAL A 139 -16.26 -0.05 -22.06
C VAL A 139 -17.30 -0.03 -23.16
N GLU A 140 -18.54 0.31 -22.81
CA GLU A 140 -19.60 0.64 -23.77
C GLU A 140 -19.60 2.15 -24.01
N GLY A 141 -19.13 2.55 -25.18
CA GLY A 141 -19.12 3.95 -25.63
C GLY A 141 -20.23 4.27 -26.63
N PRO A 142 -20.33 5.55 -27.04
CA PRO A 142 -21.34 6.00 -28.00
C PRO A 142 -21.23 5.32 -29.37
N GLU A 143 -20.02 4.99 -29.81
CA GLU A 143 -19.76 4.46 -31.16
C GLU A 143 -19.51 2.95 -31.13
N ARG A 144 -18.96 2.42 -30.04
CA ARG A 144 -18.58 1.00 -29.93
C ARG A 144 -18.43 0.51 -28.49
N THR A 145 -18.43 -0.81 -28.34
CA THR A 145 -17.91 -1.50 -27.15
C THR A 145 -16.47 -1.95 -27.42
N PHE A 146 -15.59 -1.82 -26.43
CA PHE A 146 -14.17 -2.23 -26.53
C PHE A 146 -13.61 -2.65 -25.16
N THR A 147 -12.51 -3.40 -25.18
CA THR A 147 -11.82 -3.84 -23.96
C THR A 147 -10.50 -3.07 -23.77
N VAL A 148 -10.16 -2.76 -22.53
CA VAL A 148 -8.92 -2.09 -22.16
C VAL A 148 -8.20 -2.93 -21.10
N ASP A 149 -6.94 -3.23 -21.36
CA ASP A 149 -6.07 -3.97 -20.44
C ASP A 149 -4.94 -3.04 -19.99
N VAL A 150 -4.73 -2.93 -18.67
CA VAL A 150 -3.68 -2.09 -18.09
C VAL A 150 -2.90 -2.88 -17.05
N GLU A 151 -1.66 -3.19 -17.38
CA GLU A 151 -0.68 -3.81 -16.48
C GLU A 151 0.26 -2.72 -15.99
N ILE A 152 0.17 -2.41 -14.70
CA ILE A 152 0.87 -1.27 -14.08
C ILE A 152 2.15 -1.77 -13.40
N ASP A 153 3.29 -1.15 -13.72
CA ASP A 153 4.57 -1.34 -13.03
C ASP A 153 4.99 -0.04 -12.34
N LEU A 154 5.08 -0.08 -11.00
CA LEU A 154 5.47 1.09 -10.20
C LEU A 154 6.73 0.81 -9.40
N ASP A 155 7.81 1.44 -9.85
CA ASP A 155 9.11 1.36 -9.21
C ASP A 155 9.30 2.54 -8.23
N PRO A 156 9.77 2.29 -6.99
CA PRO A 156 10.15 3.39 -6.11
C PRO A 156 11.23 4.25 -6.76
N ALA A 157 11.25 5.56 -6.46
CA ALA A 157 12.14 6.50 -7.15
C ALA A 157 13.64 6.31 -6.84
N ARG A 158 13.97 5.71 -5.68
CA ARG A 158 15.36 5.50 -5.25
C ARG A 158 15.49 4.38 -4.23
N ALA A 159 16.70 3.84 -4.11
CA ALA A 159 17.02 2.81 -3.14
C ALA A 159 16.67 3.23 -1.70
N GLY A 160 15.98 2.33 -0.99
CA GLY A 160 15.59 2.51 0.40
C GLY A 160 14.37 3.41 0.62
N ALA A 161 13.76 3.96 -0.43
CA ALA A 161 12.48 4.65 -0.35
C ALA A 161 11.34 3.68 -0.65
N SER A 162 10.21 3.87 0.02
CA SER A 162 8.95 3.25 -0.38
C SER A 162 8.28 4.04 -1.51
N LEU A 163 7.48 3.36 -2.33
CA LEU A 163 6.71 3.96 -3.40
C LEU A 163 5.68 4.96 -2.87
N VAL A 164 4.90 4.56 -1.86
CA VAL A 164 3.96 5.42 -1.15
C VAL A 164 4.57 5.84 0.17
N MET A 165 4.76 7.14 0.36
CA MET A 165 5.34 7.70 1.57
C MET A 165 4.34 8.56 2.34
N GLY A 166 4.18 8.26 3.64
CA GLY A 166 3.41 9.11 4.56
C GLY A 166 1.91 9.08 4.31
N ALA A 167 1.39 7.94 3.85
CA ALA A 167 -0.05 7.74 3.75
C ALA A 167 -0.71 7.98 5.11
N ARG A 168 -1.80 8.77 5.11
CA ARG A 168 -2.41 9.24 6.36
C ARG A 168 -3.11 8.11 7.08
N THR A 169 -2.69 7.86 8.31
CA THR A 169 -3.32 6.88 9.20
C THR A 169 -2.96 7.24 10.63
N THR A 170 -3.83 6.97 11.60
CA THR A 170 -3.55 7.26 13.00
C THR A 170 -4.24 6.24 13.89
N ALA A 171 -3.47 5.65 14.81
CA ALA A 171 -3.97 4.73 15.82
C ALA A 171 -3.03 4.70 17.02
N ASP A 172 -3.59 4.44 18.20
CA ASP A 172 -2.82 4.12 19.39
C ASP A 172 -2.88 2.60 19.59
N VAL A 173 -1.82 1.90 19.16
CA VAL A 173 -1.78 0.43 19.12
C VAL A 173 -1.37 -0.11 20.48
N THR A 174 -2.30 -0.78 21.17
CA THR A 174 -2.13 -1.16 22.58
C THR A 174 -2.45 -2.62 22.87
N HIS A 175 -3.25 -3.28 22.03
CA HIS A 175 -3.71 -4.64 22.25
C HIS A 175 -3.55 -5.54 21.02
N ALA A 176 -3.22 -6.82 21.24
CA ALA A 176 -2.97 -7.79 20.17
C ALA A 176 -4.22 -8.22 19.37
N THR A 177 -5.42 -7.79 19.78
CA THR A 177 -6.68 -8.04 19.05
C THR A 177 -7.00 -6.94 18.04
N GLU A 178 -6.12 -5.95 17.88
CA GLU A 178 -6.31 -4.89 16.91
C GLU A 178 -6.09 -5.40 15.48
N SER A 179 -6.86 -4.83 14.55
CA SER A 179 -6.71 -5.03 13.12
C SER A 179 -6.80 -3.70 12.38
N VAL A 180 -6.21 -3.64 11.19
CA VAL A 180 -6.30 -2.51 10.27
C VAL A 180 -6.80 -3.00 8.92
N THR A 181 -7.74 -2.27 8.33
CA THR A 181 -8.25 -2.54 6.98
C THR A 181 -7.84 -1.41 6.04
N LEU A 182 -7.11 -1.74 4.98
CA LEU A 182 -6.85 -0.86 3.85
C LEU A 182 -8.06 -0.87 2.93
N ARG A 183 -8.70 0.27 2.73
CA ARG A 183 -9.86 0.42 1.85
C ARG A 183 -9.49 1.12 0.57
N PHE A 184 -9.67 0.41 -0.53
CA PHE A 184 -9.44 0.88 -1.88
C PHE A 184 -10.77 1.23 -2.55
N ASP A 185 -10.75 2.25 -3.40
CA ASP A 185 -11.85 2.56 -4.31
C ASP A 185 -11.30 2.53 -5.74
N PRO A 186 -11.51 1.43 -6.50
CA PRO A 186 -10.98 1.33 -7.85
C PRO A 186 -11.58 2.39 -8.78
N TRP A 187 -12.80 2.86 -8.52
CA TRP A 187 -13.43 3.92 -9.33
C TRP A 187 -12.71 5.25 -9.17
N ALA A 188 -12.24 5.54 -7.96
CA ALA A 188 -11.41 6.70 -7.72
C ALA A 188 -10.06 6.63 -8.45
N LEU A 189 -9.54 5.42 -8.77
CA LEU A 189 -8.30 5.25 -9.53
C LEU A 189 -8.48 5.51 -11.03
N VAL A 190 -9.68 5.24 -11.57
CA VAL A 190 -9.94 5.25 -13.02
C VAL A 190 -10.78 6.47 -13.45
N ALA A 191 -11.23 7.29 -12.50
CA ALA A 191 -12.10 8.45 -12.73
C ALA A 191 -11.54 9.55 -13.65
N SER A 192 -10.23 9.59 -13.94
CA SER A 192 -9.64 10.56 -14.89
C SER A 192 -9.16 9.95 -16.20
N ILE A 193 -9.54 8.71 -16.49
CA ILE A 193 -9.29 8.14 -17.81
C ILE A 193 -10.16 8.87 -18.84
N ASP A 194 -9.53 9.29 -19.93
CA ASP A 194 -10.23 9.85 -21.10
C ASP A 194 -10.70 8.71 -22.00
N PHE A 195 -11.92 8.21 -21.76
CA PHE A 195 -12.49 7.10 -22.52
C PHE A 195 -12.79 7.47 -23.99
N ALA A 196 -12.97 8.75 -24.32
CA ALA A 196 -13.13 9.18 -25.71
C ALA A 196 -11.84 9.04 -26.50
N LEU A 197 -10.71 9.35 -25.88
CA LEU A 197 -9.40 9.09 -26.47
C LEU A 197 -9.17 7.58 -26.67
N LEU A 198 -9.62 6.74 -25.74
CA LEU A 198 -9.50 5.29 -25.87
C LEU A 198 -10.41 4.74 -26.96
N GLU A 199 -11.67 5.17 -27.05
CA GLU A 199 -12.61 4.73 -28.08
C GLU A 199 -12.07 5.01 -29.50
N ALA A 200 -11.49 6.20 -29.71
CA ALA A 200 -10.84 6.57 -30.97
C ALA A 200 -9.63 5.69 -31.32
N ARG A 201 -8.96 5.09 -30.34
CA ARG A 201 -7.86 4.14 -30.55
C ARG A 201 -8.35 2.72 -30.76
N ALA A 202 -9.45 2.33 -30.10
CA ALA A 202 -10.07 1.02 -30.22
C ALA A 202 -10.57 0.74 -31.65
N GLU A 203 -10.68 1.77 -32.50
CA GLU A 203 -10.91 1.62 -33.94
C GLU A 203 -9.83 0.81 -34.65
N LEU A 204 -8.61 0.82 -34.11
CA LEU A 204 -7.43 0.24 -34.76
C LEU A 204 -7.06 -1.13 -34.15
N VAL A 205 -7.28 -1.32 -32.85
CA VAL A 205 -6.89 -2.51 -32.08
C VAL A 205 -7.83 -2.70 -30.89
N ASP A 206 -8.29 -3.94 -30.67
CA ASP A 206 -9.09 -4.36 -29.53
C ASP A 206 -8.70 -5.82 -29.15
N PRO A 207 -8.28 -6.12 -27.91
CA PRO A 207 -8.20 -5.23 -26.74
C PRO A 207 -7.11 -4.15 -26.85
N LEU A 208 -7.34 -3.01 -26.22
CA LEU A 208 -6.36 -1.96 -26.02
C LEU A 208 -5.46 -2.29 -24.82
N ALA A 209 -4.27 -2.84 -25.09
CA ALA A 209 -3.23 -2.95 -24.08
C ALA A 209 -2.55 -1.59 -23.87
N LEU A 210 -2.62 -1.06 -22.65
CA LEU A 210 -2.02 0.22 -22.25
C LEU A 210 -0.80 -0.01 -21.37
N GLY A 211 0.27 0.76 -21.62
CA GLY A 211 1.52 0.68 -20.90
C GLY A 211 2.13 2.06 -20.62
N PRO A 212 3.39 2.10 -20.14
CA PRO A 212 4.09 3.35 -19.87
C PRO A 212 4.05 4.32 -21.05
N GLY A 213 3.70 5.59 -20.78
CA GLY A 213 3.51 6.62 -21.80
C GLY A 213 2.07 6.76 -22.32
N ASP A 214 1.18 5.81 -22.05
CA ASP A 214 -0.26 6.00 -22.27
C ASP A 214 -0.87 6.87 -21.17
N GLN A 215 -1.69 7.86 -21.54
CA GLN A 215 -2.27 8.80 -20.57
C GLN A 215 -3.08 8.10 -19.46
N ALA A 216 -3.83 7.04 -19.80
CA ALA A 216 -4.62 6.29 -18.83
C ALA A 216 -3.74 5.49 -17.86
N TYR A 217 -2.64 4.89 -18.36
CA TYR A 217 -1.64 4.22 -17.52
C TYR A 217 -1.07 5.22 -16.48
N GLU A 218 -0.59 6.37 -16.95
CA GLU A 218 0.02 7.39 -16.08
C GLU A 218 -0.99 7.95 -15.06
N SER A 219 -2.24 8.13 -15.49
CA SER A 219 -3.33 8.57 -14.61
C SER A 219 -3.59 7.59 -13.47
N ILE A 220 -3.66 6.29 -13.76
CA ILE A 220 -3.84 5.25 -12.74
C ILE A 220 -2.61 5.19 -11.82
N ALA A 221 -1.40 5.19 -12.41
CA ALA A 221 -0.13 5.16 -11.69
C ALA A 221 -0.02 6.28 -10.64
N VAL A 222 -0.31 7.52 -11.02
CA VAL A 222 -0.27 8.69 -10.12
C VAL A 222 -1.35 8.58 -9.02
N ARG A 223 -2.54 8.08 -9.36
CA ARG A 223 -3.63 7.93 -8.37
C ARG A 223 -3.32 6.86 -7.35
N LEU A 224 -2.65 5.78 -7.74
CA LEU A 224 -2.19 4.73 -6.83
C LEU A 224 -1.15 5.24 -5.82
N THR A 225 -0.35 6.25 -6.16
CA THR A 225 0.79 6.69 -5.33
C THR A 225 0.56 7.99 -4.55
N GLU A 226 -0.19 8.95 -5.10
CA GLU A 226 -0.29 10.30 -4.52
C GLU A 226 -1.73 10.82 -4.41
N GLY A 227 -2.65 10.37 -5.27
CA GLY A 227 -4.00 10.94 -5.36
C GLY A 227 -5.09 10.22 -4.54
N HIS A 228 -5.07 8.89 -4.56
CA HIS A 228 -6.14 8.01 -4.06
C HIS A 228 -5.57 6.75 -3.40
N VAL A 229 -4.53 6.95 -2.58
CA VAL A 229 -3.99 5.89 -1.71
C VAL A 229 -5.09 5.33 -0.80
N PRO A 230 -5.04 4.04 -0.42
CA PRO A 230 -6.06 3.44 0.43
C PRO A 230 -6.21 4.20 1.75
N THR A 231 -7.44 4.25 2.24
CA THR A 231 -7.71 4.73 3.60
C THR A 231 -7.53 3.59 4.60
N PHE A 232 -7.13 3.94 5.82
CA PHE A 232 -6.84 2.95 6.87
C PHE A 232 -7.92 3.01 7.95
N ALA A 233 -8.63 1.91 8.16
CA ALA A 233 -9.62 1.76 9.22
C ALA A 233 -9.08 0.84 10.31
N TRP A 234 -8.83 1.39 11.50
CA TRP A 234 -8.37 0.63 12.66
C TRP A 234 -9.56 0.17 13.51
N SER A 235 -9.47 -1.05 14.03
CA SER A 235 -10.47 -1.60 14.94
C SER A 235 -9.82 -2.44 16.03
N SER A 236 -10.27 -2.26 17.26
CA SER A 236 -10.08 -3.22 18.33
C SER A 236 -11.11 -4.34 18.20
N ARG A 237 -10.68 -5.60 18.07
CA ARG A 237 -11.59 -6.75 18.26
C ARG A 237 -11.76 -7.06 19.74
#